data_AF-A0A4R2P4Y0-F1
#
_entry.id   AF-A0A4R2P4Y0-F1
#
_cell.length_a   1.000
_cell.length_b   1.000
_cell.length_c   1.000
_cell.angle_alpha   90.00
_cell.angle_beta   90.00
_cell.angle_gamma   90.00
#
_symmetry.space_group_name_H-M   'P 1'
#
loop_
_entity.id
_entity.type
_entity.pdbx_description
1 polymer ?
#
loop_
_entity_poly.entity_id
_entity_poly.type
_entity_poly.pdbx_seq_one_letter_code
_entity_poly.pdbx_strand_id
1 'polypeptide(L)'
;MFRSKVVLGMVTGIIICLIFTGSSKTGKVDGSADKKLTIYTTIYPIYDFTKKLAGDRDKVVSILPPGAEPHSYEPTPREMAALNKADLLI
;
A
#
# COMPACT_ATOMS: atom_id res chain seq x y z
N MET A 1 23.91 -43.07 -11.33
CA MET A 1 22.79 -42.66 -12.21
C MET A 1 21.48 -42.40 -11.44
N PHE A 2 21.10 -43.24 -10.47
CA PHE A 2 19.86 -43.11 -9.69
C PHE A 2 19.73 -41.84 -8.84
N ARG A 3 20.81 -41.34 -8.22
CA ARG A 3 20.76 -40.17 -7.31
C ARG A 3 20.41 -38.85 -8.04
N SER A 4 20.85 -38.66 -9.29
CA SER A 4 20.53 -37.43 -10.05
C SER A 4 19.07 -37.41 -10.56
N LYS A 5 18.48 -38.58 -10.82
CA LYS A 5 17.09 -38.71 -11.29
C LYS A 5 16.09 -38.43 -10.16
N VAL A 6 16.44 -38.80 -8.93
CA VAL A 6 15.67 -38.49 -7.70
C VAL A 6 15.71 -37.00 -7.37
N VAL A 7 16.88 -36.37 -7.47
CA VAL A 7 17.04 -34.91 -7.25
C VAL A 7 16.28 -34.12 -8.32
N LEU A 8 16.35 -34.54 -9.59
CA LEU A 8 15.61 -33.89 -10.68
C LEU A 8 14.09 -33.97 -10.46
N GLY A 9 13.56 -35.15 -10.10
CA GLY A 9 12.13 -35.33 -9.81
C GLY A 9 11.63 -34.52 -8.61
N MET A 10 12.47 -34.34 -7.59
CA MET A 10 12.14 -33.53 -6.40
C MET A 10 12.08 -32.03 -6.73
N VAL A 11 12.97 -31.55 -7.62
CA VAL A 11 12.95 -30.14 -8.10
C VAL A 11 11.74 -29.85 -8.98
N THR A 12 11.35 -30.77 -9.87
CA THR A 12 10.14 -30.60 -10.69
C THR A 12 8.87 -30.61 -9.84
N GLY A 13 8.81 -31.43 -8.78
CA GLY A 13 7.68 -31.47 -7.85
C GLY A 13 7.47 -30.18 -7.06
N ILE A 14 8.57 -29.52 -6.65
CA ILE A 14 8.52 -28.23 -5.95
C ILE A 14 8.02 -27.12 -6.88
N ILE A 15 8.44 -27.13 -8.15
CA ILE A 15 7.99 -26.16 -9.17
C ILE A 15 6.49 -26.29 -9.46
N ILE A 16 5.96 -27.52 -9.53
CA ILE A 16 4.52 -27.77 -9.74
C ILE A 16 3.68 -27.33 -8.54
N CYS A 17 4.20 -27.46 -7.31
CA CYS A 17 3.53 -27.02 -6.09
C CYS A 17 3.41 -25.47 -6.01
N LEU A 18 4.40 -24.74 -6.50
CA LEU A 18 4.39 -23.27 -6.53
C LEU A 18 3.37 -22.70 -7.52
N ILE A 19 3.04 -23.42 -8.60
CA ILE A 19 2.09 -22.96 -9.63
C ILE A 19 0.63 -23.16 -9.19
N PHE A 20 0.36 -24.06 -8.24
CA PHE A 20 -1.00 -24.43 -7.83
C PHE A 20 -1.56 -23.62 -6.65
N THR A 21 -0.79 -22.70 -6.08
CA THR A 21 -1.22 -21.87 -4.95
C THR A 21 -1.77 -20.53 -5.43
N GLY A 22 -2.89 -20.57 -6.15
CA GLY A 22 -3.47 -19.39 -6.81
C GLY A 22 -5.00 -19.48 -6.92
N SER A 23 -5.70 -19.63 -5.80
CA SER A 23 -7.16 -19.46 -5.74
C SER A 23 -7.57 -18.82 -4.42
N SER A 24 -7.32 -17.53 -4.29
CA SER A 24 -8.11 -16.67 -3.41
C SER A 24 -9.35 -16.22 -4.20
N LYS A 25 -10.47 -16.93 -4.03
CA LYS A 25 -11.79 -16.33 -4.31
C LYS A 25 -12.03 -15.25 -3.26
N THR A 26 -11.64 -14.02 -3.57
CA THR A 26 -12.08 -12.85 -2.82
C THR A 26 -13.58 -12.68 -3.08
N GLY A 27 -14.39 -12.84 -2.04
CA GLY A 27 -15.83 -12.63 -2.11
C GLY A 27 -16.12 -11.22 -2.63
N LYS A 28 -16.98 -11.14 -3.65
CA LYS A 28 -17.64 -9.88 -4.01
C LYS A 28 -18.52 -9.48 -2.83
N VAL A 29 -18.14 -8.40 -2.16
CA VAL A 29 -19.04 -7.66 -1.27
C VAL A 29 -19.75 -6.65 -2.16
N ASP A 30 -21.04 -6.88 -2.39
CA ASP A 30 -21.90 -5.96 -3.11
C ASP A 30 -22.14 -4.67 -2.28
N GLY A 31 -21.90 -3.52 -2.90
CA GLY A 31 -22.95 -2.50 -2.95
C GLY A 31 -23.01 -1.41 -1.87
N SER A 32 -21.89 -0.91 -1.37
CA SER A 32 -21.76 0.52 -1.06
C SER A 32 -20.46 0.97 -1.69
N ALA A 33 -20.49 2.01 -2.53
CA ALA A 33 -19.25 2.63 -2.95
C ALA A 33 -18.64 3.29 -1.72
N ASP A 34 -17.83 2.53 -0.96
CA ASP A 34 -17.12 3.05 0.21
C ASP A 34 -16.37 4.30 -0.25
N LYS A 35 -16.79 5.45 0.29
CA LYS A 35 -16.18 6.74 0.00
C LYS A 35 -14.71 6.62 0.40
N LYS A 36 -13.80 6.72 -0.58
CA LYS A 36 -12.36 6.77 -0.30
C LYS A 36 -12.07 7.91 0.66
N LEU A 37 -11.38 7.64 1.76
CA LEU A 37 -10.96 8.68 2.68
C LEU A 37 -9.81 9.47 2.08
N THR A 38 -9.77 10.77 2.34
CA THR A 38 -8.60 11.61 2.09
C THR A 38 -7.85 11.85 3.39
N ILE A 39 -6.70 11.20 3.51
CA ILE A 39 -5.83 11.22 4.69
C ILE A 39 -4.61 12.09 4.38
N TYR A 40 -4.35 13.07 5.24
CA TYR A 40 -3.12 13.86 5.21
C TYR A 40 -2.15 13.40 6.28
N THR A 41 -0.85 13.42 5.96
CA THR A 41 0.23 13.08 6.89
C THR A 41 1.24 14.21 6.99
N THR A 42 1.83 14.38 8.17
CA THR A 42 2.79 15.46 8.47
C THR A 42 4.19 15.25 7.87
N ILE A 43 4.74 14.03 7.95
CA ILE A 43 6.12 13.71 7.52
C ILE A 43 6.21 12.38 6.76
N TYR A 44 7.30 12.19 6.03
CA TYR A 44 7.49 11.03 5.14
C TYR A 44 7.37 9.66 5.83
N PRO A 45 7.93 9.41 7.04
CA PRO A 45 7.77 8.12 7.70
C PRO A 45 6.29 7.73 7.94
N ILE A 46 5.48 8.71 8.34
CA ILE A 46 4.04 8.52 8.57
C ILE A 46 3.30 8.34 7.24
N TYR A 47 3.68 9.11 6.22
CA TYR A 47 3.17 8.95 4.85
C TYR A 47 3.39 7.53 4.32
N ASP A 48 4.63 7.04 4.39
CA ASP A 48 5.03 5.75 3.82
C ASP A 48 4.30 4.58 4.53
N PHE A 49 4.25 4.62 5.85
CA PHE A 49 3.51 3.63 6.64
C PHE A 49 2.00 3.65 6.30
N THR A 50 1.39 4.83 6.33
CA THR A 50 -0.04 5.01 6.06
C THR A 50 -0.38 4.61 4.63
N LYS A 51 0.45 4.97 3.64
CA LYS A 51 0.22 4.63 2.23
C LYS A 51 0.26 3.12 1.98
N LYS A 52 1.19 2.41 2.64
CA LYS A 52 1.27 0.95 2.56
C LYS A 52 0.04 0.25 3.17
N LEU A 53 -0.49 0.78 4.27
CA LEU A 53 -1.71 0.25 4.88
C LEU A 53 -2.98 0.59 4.09
N ALA A 54 -3.10 1.82 3.62
CA ALA A 54 -4.25 2.31 2.86
C ALA A 54 -4.37 1.63 1.48
N GLY A 55 -3.24 1.29 0.85
CA GLY A 55 -3.21 0.70 -0.49
C GLY A 55 -3.94 1.58 -1.52
N ASP A 56 -4.89 0.97 -2.23
CA ASP A 56 -5.75 1.63 -3.22
C ASP A 56 -7.13 2.03 -2.67
N ARG A 57 -7.41 1.71 -1.40
CA ARG A 57 -8.70 1.97 -0.74
C ARG A 57 -8.89 3.45 -0.45
N ASP A 58 -7.84 4.10 0.06
CA ASP A 58 -7.87 5.50 0.50
C ASP A 58 -6.77 6.34 -0.18
N LYS A 59 -7.00 7.65 -0.20
CA LYS A 59 -6.05 8.64 -0.74
C LYS A 59 -5.20 9.17 0.40
N VAL A 60 -3.88 8.94 0.33
CA VAL A 60 -2.91 9.44 1.30
C VAL A 60 -2.05 10.53 0.67
N VAL A 61 -1.93 11.68 1.34
CA VAL A 61 -1.18 12.86 0.87
C VAL A 61 -0.24 13.34 1.98
N SER A 62 1.03 13.57 1.66
CA SER A 62 1.96 14.24 2.59
C SER A 62 1.81 15.75 2.47
N ILE A 63 1.67 16.45 3.60
CA ILE A 63 1.71 17.92 3.61
C ILE A 63 3.13 18.44 3.38
N LEU A 64 4.14 17.68 3.82
CA LEU A 64 5.54 18.00 3.62
C LEU A 64 5.98 17.59 2.20
N PRO A 65 6.50 18.52 1.38
CA PRO A 65 7.01 18.24 0.05
C PRO A 65 8.26 17.36 0.10
N PRO A 66 8.56 16.61 -0.98
CA PRO A 66 9.82 15.88 -1.09
C PRO A 66 11.02 16.83 -0.94
N GLY A 67 11.95 16.46 -0.05
CA GLY A 67 13.18 17.22 0.20
C GLY A 67 13.01 18.48 1.07
N ALA A 68 11.80 18.80 1.52
CA ALA A 68 11.57 19.86 2.49
C ALA A 68 11.93 19.38 3.91
N GLU A 69 12.43 20.31 4.73
CA GLU A 69 12.77 20.05 6.14
C GLU A 69 11.52 20.20 7.03
N PRO A 70 11.07 19.14 7.75
CA PRO A 70 9.86 19.16 8.57
C PRO A 70 9.79 20.30 9.59
N HIS A 71 10.91 20.67 10.20
CA HIS A 71 10.93 21.66 11.28
C HIS A 71 10.90 23.12 10.79
N SER A 72 11.03 23.34 9.48
CA SER A 72 11.04 24.69 8.88
C SER A 72 10.03 24.84 7.75
N TYR A 73 9.25 23.80 7.47
CA TYR A 73 8.26 23.82 6.41
C TYR A 73 7.00 24.57 6.87
N GLU A 74 6.61 25.57 6.08
CA GLU A 74 5.38 26.32 6.28
C GLU A 74 4.40 26.02 5.13
N PRO A 75 3.22 25.45 5.40
CA PRO A 75 2.21 25.18 4.39
C PRO A 75 1.66 26.47 3.77
N THR A 76 1.40 26.43 2.47
CA THR A 76 0.73 27.54 1.78
C THR A 76 -0.75 27.63 2.17
N PRO A 77 -1.40 28.80 2.05
CA PRO A 77 -2.85 28.92 2.25
C PRO A 77 -3.67 27.95 1.39
N ARG A 78 -3.17 27.60 0.20
CA ARG A 78 -3.80 26.63 -0.70
C ARG A 78 -3.76 25.21 -0.13
N GLU A 79 -2.63 24.80 0.44
CA GLU A 79 -2.49 23.50 1.08
C GLU A 79 -3.32 23.42 2.35
N MET A 80 -3.37 24.50 3.13
CA MET A 80 -4.26 24.59 4.30
C MET A 80 -5.73 24.46 3.93
N ALA A 81 -6.16 25.08 2.83
CA ALA A 81 -7.52 24.91 2.31
C ALA A 81 -7.81 23.48 1.81
N ALA A 82 -6.80 22.78 1.29
CA ALA A 82 -6.93 21.39 0.87
C ALA A 82 -6.95 20.43 2.08
N LEU A 83 -6.14 20.71 3.09
CA LEU A 83 -6.10 19.98 4.36
C LEU A 83 -7.41 20.10 5.13
N ASN A 84 -8.07 21.26 5.09
CA ASN A 84 -9.39 21.46 5.72
C ASN A 84 -10.46 20.50 5.19
N LYS A 85 -10.30 20.00 3.96
CA LYS A 85 -11.21 19.03 3.33
C LYS A 85 -10.84 17.57 3.60
N ALA A 86 -9.77 17.32 4.37
CA ALA A 86 -9.33 15.97 4.72
C ALA A 86 -10.35 15.29 5.64
N ASP A 87 -10.51 13.98 5.50
CA ASP A 87 -11.28 13.18 6.43
C ASP A 87 -10.43 12.83 7.68
N LEU A 88 -9.10 12.85 7.57
CA LEU A 88 -8.16 12.55 8.66
C LEU A 88 -6.80 13.26 8.46
N LEU A 89 -6.18 13.71 9.56
CA LEU A 89 -4.80 14.21 9.63
C LEU A 89 -4.01 13.39 10.66
N ILE A 90 -2.78 12.98 10.29
CA ILE A 90 -1.87 12.18 11.12
C ILE A 90 -0.47 12.82 11.18
#